data_AF-A0A7S0FST5-F1
#
_entry.id   AF-A0A7S0FST5-F1
#
_cell.length_a   1.000
_cell.length_b   1.000
_cell.length_c   1.000
_cell.angle_alpha   90.00
_cell.angle_beta   90.00
_cell.angle_gamma   90.00
#
_symmetry.space_group_name_H-M   'P 1'
#
loop_
_entity.id
_entity.type
_entity.pdbx_description
1 polymer ?
#
loop_
_entity_poly.entity_id
_entity_poly.type
_entity_poly.pdbx_seq_one_letter_code
_entity_poly.pdbx_strand_id
1 'polypeptide(L)'
;TLNAFMALSRSIWTAVRVRLFSLLVSGDYGDDTNCNSALSSNAALRAATIHPVSEVKMHLPAKIGDYTDFYSSREHATNVGTMFRGKDNALQPNWLHLPVGYHGRSST
;
A
#
# COMPACT_ATOMS: atom_id res chain seq x y z
N THR A 1 13.42 -5.83 4.18
CA THR A 1 12.18 -5.02 4.24
C THR A 1 12.28 -3.86 3.27
N LEU A 2 11.21 -3.14 3.02
CA LEU A 2 11.15 -2.01 2.08
C LEU A 2 11.62 -0.67 2.66
N ASN A 3 12.00 -0.59 3.95
CA ASN A 3 12.32 0.68 4.62
C ASN A 3 13.37 1.53 3.90
N ALA A 4 14.47 0.93 3.42
CA ALA A 4 15.52 1.68 2.71
C ALA A 4 15.02 2.24 1.37
N PHE A 5 14.15 1.50 0.66
CA PHE A 5 13.50 1.99 -0.56
C PHE A 5 12.46 3.08 -0.26
N MET A 6 11.68 2.92 0.81
CA MET A 6 10.73 3.92 1.33
C MET A 6 11.42 5.19 1.84
N ALA A 7 12.72 5.17 2.15
CA ALA A 7 13.48 6.36 2.52
C ALA A 7 13.95 7.17 1.30
N LEU A 8 13.87 6.60 0.09
CA LEU A 8 14.18 7.32 -1.15
C LEU A 8 13.06 8.30 -1.50
N SER A 9 13.37 9.26 -2.36
CA SER A 9 12.40 10.26 -2.80
C SER A 9 11.31 9.68 -3.69
N ARG A 10 10.16 10.39 -3.75
CA ARG A 10 9.07 10.09 -4.67
C ARG A 10 9.52 9.96 -6.13
N SER A 11 10.50 10.75 -6.57
CA SER A 11 11.04 10.67 -7.94
C SER A 11 11.65 9.30 -8.24
N ILE A 12 12.31 8.67 -7.27
CA ILE A 12 12.83 7.30 -7.42
C ILE A 12 11.69 6.29 -7.48
N TRP A 13 10.67 6.42 -6.64
CA TRP A 13 9.51 5.51 -6.68
C TRP A 13 8.79 5.59 -8.02
N THR A 14 8.61 6.81 -8.55
CA THR A 14 8.04 7.03 -9.88
C THR A 14 8.90 6.41 -10.96
N ALA A 15 10.22 6.60 -10.93
CA ALA A 15 11.13 6.02 -11.91
C ALA A 15 11.10 4.48 -11.90
N VAL A 16 11.10 3.86 -10.70
CA VAL A 16 10.96 2.41 -10.55
C VAL A 16 9.61 1.93 -11.09
N ARG A 17 8.51 2.61 -10.77
CA ARG A 17 7.18 2.28 -11.29
C ARG A 17 7.13 2.33 -12.81
N VAL A 18 7.63 3.41 -13.42
CA VAL A 18 7.67 3.58 -14.89
C VAL A 18 8.52 2.48 -15.52
N ARG A 19 9.68 2.18 -14.94
CA ARG A 19 10.56 1.12 -15.45
C ARG A 19 9.90 -0.25 -15.36
N LEU A 20 9.31 -0.61 -14.22
CA LEU A 20 8.59 -1.87 -14.06
C LEU A 20 7.44 -1.99 -15.06
N PHE A 21 6.66 -0.93 -15.25
CA PHE A 21 5.58 -0.90 -16.24
C PHE A 21 6.11 -1.12 -17.66
N SER A 22 7.17 -0.41 -18.05
CA SER A 22 7.79 -0.59 -19.38
C SER A 22 8.36 -1.99 -19.63
N LEU A 23 8.74 -2.72 -18.56
CA LEU A 23 9.26 -4.08 -18.66
C LEU A 23 8.15 -5.13 -18.70
N LEU A 24 7.06 -4.91 -17.97
CA LEU A 24 5.99 -5.88 -17.75
C LEU A 24 4.84 -5.75 -18.77
N VAL A 25 4.64 -4.58 -19.37
CA VAL A 25 3.60 -4.41 -20.40
C VAL A 25 4.12 -4.92 -21.74
N SER A 26 3.41 -5.91 -22.29
CA SER A 26 3.61 -6.46 -23.63
C SER A 26 2.45 -6.04 -24.53
N GLY A 27 2.65 -5.01 -25.35
CA GLY A 27 1.68 -4.58 -26.36
C GLY A 27 0.40 -3.96 -25.80
N ASP A 28 -0.20 -3.06 -26.56
CA ASP A 28 -1.51 -2.49 -26.27
C ASP A 28 -2.61 -3.55 -26.48
N TYR A 29 -3.82 -3.25 -26.04
CA TYR A 29 -5.02 -4.06 -26.25
C TYR A 29 -5.31 -4.25 -27.76
N GLY A 30 -4.67 -5.24 -28.40
CA GLY A 30 -4.83 -5.57 -29.82
C GLY A 30 -3.51 -5.52 -30.61
N ASP A 31 -3.16 -6.66 -31.21
CA ASP A 31 -2.01 -6.91 -32.09
C ASP A 31 -0.69 -7.34 -31.41
N ASP A 32 -0.56 -8.67 -31.31
CA ASP A 32 0.52 -9.44 -30.69
C ASP A 32 1.69 -9.65 -31.66
N THR A 33 2.42 -8.60 -32.01
CA THR A 33 3.60 -8.75 -32.88
C THR A 33 4.86 -7.99 -32.48
N ASN A 34 4.88 -7.20 -31.40
CA ASN A 34 6.12 -6.52 -31.02
C ASN A 34 6.28 -6.14 -29.54
N CYS A 35 6.09 -7.10 -28.62
CA CYS A 35 6.46 -6.91 -27.22
C CYS A 35 7.96 -7.16 -27.00
N ASN A 36 8.82 -6.21 -27.40
CA ASN A 36 10.29 -6.29 -27.29
C ASN A 36 10.85 -5.58 -26.04
N SER A 37 10.26 -5.80 -24.86
CA SER A 37 10.91 -5.38 -23.61
C SER A 37 12.15 -6.25 -23.36
N ALA A 38 13.13 -5.72 -22.63
CA ALA A 38 14.32 -6.50 -22.23
C ALA A 38 13.96 -7.74 -21.40
N LEU A 39 12.77 -7.74 -20.78
CA LEU A 39 12.24 -8.88 -20.02
C LEU A 39 11.47 -9.85 -20.95
N SER A 40 10.58 -9.37 -21.82
CA SER A 40 9.81 -10.22 -22.74
C SER A 40 10.63 -10.87 -23.86
N SER A 41 11.79 -10.30 -24.20
CA SER A 41 12.73 -10.91 -25.16
C SER A 41 13.73 -11.90 -24.53
N ASN A 42 13.83 -11.96 -23.19
CA ASN A 42 14.82 -12.81 -22.49
C ASN A 42 14.13 -13.88 -21.61
N ALA A 43 14.01 -15.11 -22.14
CA ALA A 43 13.35 -16.22 -21.45
C ALA A 43 14.06 -16.64 -20.15
N ALA A 44 15.39 -16.67 -20.15
CA ALA A 44 16.17 -17.02 -18.96
C ALA A 44 15.96 -15.99 -17.84
N LEU A 45 15.95 -14.70 -18.18
CA LEU A 45 15.68 -13.62 -17.22
C LEU A 45 14.25 -13.72 -16.66
N ARG A 46 13.24 -13.97 -17.50
CA ARG A 46 11.85 -14.13 -17.02
C ARG A 46 11.71 -15.27 -16.02
N ALA A 47 12.25 -16.43 -16.35
CA ALA A 47 12.20 -17.61 -15.48
C ALA A 47 12.91 -17.35 -14.14
N ALA A 48 13.94 -16.49 -14.12
CA ALA A 48 14.67 -16.14 -12.91
C ALA A 48 14.01 -15.03 -12.07
N THR A 49 13.11 -14.21 -12.63
CA THR A 49 12.58 -13.00 -11.93
C THR A 49 11.07 -12.99 -11.71
N ILE A 50 10.31 -13.83 -12.43
CA ILE A 50 8.85 -13.90 -12.31
C ILE A 50 8.48 -15.24 -11.67
N HIS A 51 7.83 -15.20 -10.51
CA HIS A 51 7.43 -16.38 -9.76
C HIS A 51 5.90 -16.41 -9.61
N PRO A 52 5.27 -17.59 -9.69
CA PRO A 52 3.86 -17.75 -9.34
C PRO A 52 3.61 -17.31 -7.90
N VAL A 53 2.53 -16.56 -7.66
CA VAL A 53 2.19 -16.09 -6.30
C VAL A 53 1.94 -17.27 -5.34
N SER A 54 1.48 -18.41 -5.87
CA SER A 54 1.30 -19.66 -5.11
C SER A 54 2.61 -20.30 -4.65
N GLU A 55 3.75 -19.93 -5.22
CA GLU A 55 5.07 -20.50 -4.92
C GLU A 55 5.92 -19.60 -4.02
N VAL A 56 5.40 -18.44 -3.60
CA VAL A 56 6.12 -17.49 -2.76
C VAL A 56 5.45 -17.30 -1.41
N LYS A 57 6.25 -16.98 -0.39
CA LYS A 57 5.77 -16.61 0.94
C LYS A 57 5.87 -15.10 1.11
N MET A 58 4.74 -14.45 1.36
CA MET A 58 4.71 -13.04 1.71
C MET A 58 5.17 -12.83 3.16
N HIS A 59 5.85 -11.71 3.40
CA HIS A 59 6.32 -11.27 4.71
C HIS A 59 5.85 -9.85 4.99
N LEU A 60 6.01 -9.37 6.23
CA LEU A 60 5.74 -7.97 6.56
C LEU A 60 6.59 -7.04 5.66
N PRO A 61 5.99 -6.08 4.94
CA PRO A 61 6.69 -5.34 3.90
C PRO A 61 7.72 -4.37 4.46
N ALA A 62 7.49 -3.84 5.67
CA ALA A 62 8.37 -2.89 6.34
C ALA A 62 8.63 -3.34 7.79
N LYS A 63 9.78 -2.95 8.33
CA LYS A 63 10.01 -2.93 9.78
C LYS A 63 9.28 -1.71 10.32
N ILE A 64 8.22 -1.93 11.08
CA ILE A 64 7.39 -0.86 11.64
C ILE A 64 8.08 -0.34 12.90
N GLY A 65 8.42 0.96 12.92
CA GLY A 65 8.92 1.64 14.12
C GLY A 65 7.74 1.97 15.03
N ASP A 66 6.94 2.94 14.61
CA ASP A 66 5.71 3.34 15.27
C ASP A 66 4.49 3.04 14.40
N TYR A 67 3.40 2.64 15.07
CA TYR A 67 2.09 2.46 14.48
C TYR A 67 1.13 3.44 15.14
N THR A 68 0.44 4.26 14.34
CA THR A 68 -0.59 5.19 14.79
C THR A 68 -1.92 4.76 14.18
N ASP A 69 -2.94 4.62 15.02
CA ASP A 69 -4.30 4.37 14.58
C ASP A 69 -5.14 5.65 14.73
N PHE A 70 -5.89 5.98 13.67
CA PHE A 70 -6.70 7.18 13.61
C PHE A 70 -8.18 6.84 13.73
N TYR A 71 -8.93 7.76 14.33
CA TYR A 71 -10.35 7.62 14.61
C TYR A 71 -11.21 8.47 13.65
N SER A 72 -10.93 8.40 12.35
CA SER A 72 -11.40 9.39 11.36
C SER A 72 -12.70 9.04 10.63
N SER A 73 -13.32 7.87 10.87
CA SER A 73 -14.64 7.58 10.33
C SER A 73 -15.73 8.20 11.21
N ARG A 74 -16.50 9.13 10.64
CA ARG A 74 -17.58 9.84 11.36
C ARG A 74 -18.68 8.90 11.79
N GLU A 75 -19.10 7.99 10.91
CA GLU A 75 -20.14 7.01 11.17
C GLU A 75 -19.68 6.05 12.26
N HIS A 76 -18.45 5.56 12.20
CA HIS A 76 -17.86 4.73 13.25
C HIS A 76 -17.85 5.48 14.59
N ALA A 77 -17.35 6.71 14.62
CA ALA A 77 -17.31 7.55 15.81
C ALA A 77 -18.69 7.86 16.40
N THR A 78 -19.66 8.12 15.52
CA THR A 78 -21.05 8.41 15.90
C THR A 78 -21.74 7.17 16.45
N ASN A 79 -21.56 6.01 15.83
CA ASN A 79 -22.17 4.75 16.27
C ASN A 79 -21.63 4.34 17.64
N VAL A 80 -20.30 4.34 17.80
CA VAL A 80 -19.67 4.05 19.10
C VAL A 80 -20.12 5.07 20.12
N GLY A 81 -20.05 6.36 19.81
CA GLY A 81 -20.47 7.42 20.71
C GLY A 81 -21.93 7.32 21.14
N THR A 82 -22.83 6.95 20.23
CA THR A 82 -24.25 6.75 20.52
C THR A 82 -24.46 5.63 21.54
N MET A 83 -23.73 4.52 21.41
CA MET A 83 -23.81 3.42 22.38
C MET A 83 -23.37 3.82 23.78
N PHE A 84 -22.38 4.72 23.91
CA PHE A 84 -21.83 5.13 25.21
C PHE A 84 -22.47 6.39 25.83
N ARG A 85 -22.90 7.35 25.00
CA ARG A 85 -23.31 8.71 25.42
C ARG A 85 -24.68 9.13 24.89
N GLY A 86 -25.35 8.25 24.13
CA GLY A 86 -26.59 8.57 23.44
C GLY A 86 -26.37 9.38 22.15
N LYS A 87 -27.44 9.48 21.36
CA LYS A 87 -27.39 10.03 19.99
C LYS A 87 -26.98 11.52 19.96
N ASP A 88 -27.43 12.31 20.93
CA ASP A 88 -27.22 13.76 20.94
C ASP A 88 -25.78 14.14 21.34
N ASN A 89 -25.07 13.25 22.03
CA ASN A 89 -23.69 13.47 22.50
C ASN A 89 -22.70 12.46 21.88
N ALA A 90 -23.02 11.98 20.67
CA ALA A 90 -22.26 10.91 20.05
C ALA A 90 -20.80 11.30 19.78
N LEU A 91 -20.55 12.46 19.17
CA LEU A 91 -19.19 12.94 18.92
C LEU A 91 -18.67 13.78 20.07
N GLN A 92 -17.40 13.57 20.43
CA GLN A 92 -16.72 14.45 21.36
C GLN A 92 -16.43 15.82 20.71
N PRO A 93 -16.36 16.92 21.48
CA PRO A 93 -16.22 18.27 20.92
C PRO A 93 -15.02 18.43 19.98
N ASN A 94 -13.90 17.78 20.27
CA ASN A 94 -12.67 17.88 19.48
C ASN A 94 -12.71 17.13 18.14
N TRP A 95 -13.63 16.18 17.95
CA TRP A 95 -13.57 15.22 16.85
C TRP A 95 -13.65 15.88 15.47
N LEU A 96 -14.43 16.95 15.34
CA LEU A 96 -14.56 17.72 14.09
C LEU A 96 -13.43 18.75 13.88
N HIS A 97 -12.55 18.92 14.85
CA HIS A 97 -11.50 19.95 14.82
C HIS A 97 -10.09 19.38 14.64
N LEU A 98 -9.90 18.08 14.86
CA LEU A 98 -8.63 17.39 14.62
C LEU A 98 -8.86 15.91 14.30
N PRO A 99 -7.96 15.27 13.53
CA PRO A 99 -7.99 13.83 13.33
C PRO A 99 -7.51 13.13 14.61
N VAL A 100 -8.46 12.76 15.47
CA VAL A 100 -8.16 12.05 16.73
C VAL A 100 -7.40 10.76 16.41
N GLY A 101 -6.34 10.46 17.15
CA GLY A 101 -5.53 9.25 16.95
C GLY A 101 -4.73 8.90 18.21
N TYR A 102 -4.16 7.70 18.22
CA TYR A 102 -3.42 7.17 19.36
C TYR A 102 -2.27 6.25 18.91
N HIS A 103 -1.30 6.03 19.81
CA HIS A 103 -0.20 5.11 19.58
C HIS A 103 -0.69 3.66 19.71
N GLY A 104 -0.59 2.91 18.61
CA GLY A 104 -0.78 1.47 18.59
C GLY A 104 0.50 0.72 18.99
N ARG A 105 0.45 -0.60 18.92
CA ARG A 105 1.58 -1.47 19.28
C ARG A 105 2.22 -2.08 18.03
N SER A 106 3.39 -1.58 17.63
CA SER A 106 4.11 -2.08 16.43
C SER A 106 4.59 -3.53 16.51
N SER A 107 4.63 -4.14 17.70
CA SER A 107 5.20 -5.48 17.91
C SER A 107 4.21 -6.64 17.74
N THR A 108 2.93 -6.35 17.54
CA THR A 108 1.81 -7.31 17.46
C THR A 108 1.10 -7.16 16.13
#